data_AF-A0A9D4N2W6-F1
#
_entry.id   AF-A0A9D4N2W6-F1
#
_cell.length_a   1.000
_cell.length_b   1.000
_cell.length_c   1.000
_cell.angle_alpha   90.00
_cell.angle_beta   90.00
_cell.angle_gamma   90.00
#
_symmetry.space_group_name_H-M   'P 1'
#
loop_
_entity.id
_entity.type
_entity.pdbx_description
1 polymer ?
#
loop_
_entity_poly.entity_id
_entity_poly.type
_entity_poly.pdbx_seq_one_letter_code
_entity_poly.pdbx_strand_id
1 'polypeptide(L)'
;MTALRYVKGVRTRYINSLEKEINSAKDILNQDLESVDIIKTKNEVNTCVQMLKKYSDKVEIQCEKYISALGENEDDEKEIDKVMDEDMSLCDRATRYVSLLEQLSTDIVSQLADKKDTEEKVLPAREELKSFILEQSLCQREFTERQSAQQHEFMEYIMKSHQKVADVPI
;
A
#
# COMPACT_ATOMS: atom_id res chain seq x y z
N MET A 1 -12.27 0.69 49.50
CA MET A 1 -11.21 -0.19 48.92
C MET A 1 -11.56 -0.84 47.57
N THR A 2 -12.81 -1.23 47.27
CA THR A 2 -13.15 -1.94 46.01
C THR A 2 -13.05 -1.07 44.73
N ALA A 3 -13.37 0.23 44.83
CA ALA A 3 -13.33 1.16 43.70
C ALA A 3 -11.90 1.41 43.18
N LEU A 4 -10.93 1.64 44.07
CA LEU A 4 -9.53 1.89 43.70
C LEU A 4 -8.91 0.69 42.97
N ARG A 5 -9.15 -0.54 43.45
CA ARG A 5 -8.71 -1.77 42.74
C ARG A 5 -9.30 -1.89 41.35
N TYR A 6 -10.59 -1.55 41.20
CA TYR A 6 -11.26 -1.60 39.92
C TYR A 6 -10.65 -0.58 38.93
N VAL A 7 -10.47 0.68 39.36
CA VAL A 7 -9.87 1.74 38.54
C VAL A 7 -8.44 1.36 38.11
N LYS A 8 -7.63 0.84 39.05
CA LYS A 8 -6.28 0.32 38.75
C LYS A 8 -6.30 -0.74 37.65
N GLY A 9 -7.19 -1.72 37.75
CA GLY A 9 -7.31 -2.80 36.75
C GLY A 9 -7.80 -2.32 35.39
N VAL A 10 -8.60 -1.24 35.32
CA VAL A 10 -8.99 -0.63 34.04
C VAL A 10 -7.83 0.18 33.45
N ARG A 11 -7.11 0.96 34.27
CA ARG A 11 -5.89 1.70 33.86
C ARG A 11 -4.86 0.77 33.22
N THR A 12 -4.48 -0.31 33.91
CA THR A 12 -3.50 -1.29 33.36
C THR A 12 -3.94 -1.87 32.03
N ARG A 13 -5.23 -2.14 31.82
CA ARG A 13 -5.73 -2.63 30.53
C ARG A 13 -5.54 -1.61 29.40
N TYR A 14 -5.80 -0.33 29.67
CA TYR A 14 -5.62 0.71 28.65
C TYR A 14 -4.16 1.01 28.36
N ILE A 15 -3.29 0.97 29.38
CA ILE A 15 -1.83 1.04 29.19
C ILE A 15 -1.36 -0.09 28.27
N ASN A 16 -1.71 -1.34 28.58
CA ASN A 16 -1.30 -2.49 27.77
C ASN A 16 -1.82 -2.38 26.32
N SER A 17 -3.05 -1.89 26.14
CA SER A 17 -3.58 -1.62 24.80
C SER A 17 -2.78 -0.54 24.07
N LEU A 18 -2.47 0.58 24.74
CA LEU A 18 -1.71 1.68 24.14
C LEU A 18 -0.29 1.24 23.77
N GLU A 19 0.38 0.50 24.64
CA GLU A 19 1.71 -0.07 24.37
C GLU A 19 1.70 -1.03 23.17
N LYS A 20 0.65 -1.85 23.06
CA LYS A 20 0.48 -2.73 21.90
C LYS A 20 0.36 -1.91 20.62
N GLU A 21 -0.44 -0.86 20.60
CA GLU A 21 -0.57 0.00 19.42
C GLU A 21 0.70 0.79 19.11
N ILE A 22 1.46 1.22 20.12
CA ILE A 22 2.79 1.82 19.93
C ILE A 22 3.75 0.83 19.26
N ASN A 23 3.71 -0.44 19.63
CA ASN A 23 4.51 -1.46 18.96
C ASN A 23 4.03 -1.71 17.53
N SER A 24 2.72 -1.77 17.29
CA SER A 24 2.17 -1.82 15.92
C SER A 24 2.65 -0.64 15.07
N ALA A 25 2.69 0.58 15.64
CA ALA A 25 3.17 1.78 14.95
C ALA A 25 4.64 1.67 14.56
N LYS A 26 5.48 1.14 15.45
CA LYS A 26 6.89 0.86 15.14
C LYS A 26 7.03 -0.13 14.02
N ASP A 27 6.25 -1.22 14.05
CA ASP A 27 6.30 -2.25 13.03
C ASP A 27 5.93 -1.68 11.67
N ILE A 28 4.87 -0.87 11.59
CA ILE A 28 4.47 -0.17 10.35
C ILE A 28 5.58 0.77 9.86
N LEU A 29 6.16 1.59 10.73
CA LEU A 29 7.22 2.55 10.34
C LEU A 29 8.52 1.86 9.91
N ASN A 30 8.76 0.62 10.34
CA ASN A 30 9.93 -0.16 9.95
C ASN A 30 9.68 -1.05 8.72
N GLN A 31 8.46 -1.08 8.17
CA GLN A 31 8.18 -1.84 6.96
C GLN A 31 8.80 -1.16 5.73
N ASP A 32 9.39 -1.98 4.87
CA ASP A 32 9.91 -1.55 3.59
C ASP A 32 8.76 -1.32 2.60
N LEU A 33 8.50 -0.06 2.26
CA LEU A 33 7.37 0.37 1.45
C LEU A 33 7.51 -0.01 -0.04
N GLU A 34 8.70 -0.41 -0.51
CA GLU A 34 8.94 -0.69 -1.93
C GLU A 34 8.20 -1.95 -2.44
N SER A 35 7.86 -2.88 -1.55
CA SER A 35 7.27 -4.19 -1.90
C SER A 35 5.83 -4.41 -1.41
N VAL A 36 5.27 -3.46 -0.66
CA VAL A 36 4.01 -3.63 0.06
C VAL A 36 2.85 -2.99 -0.71
N ASP A 37 1.66 -3.60 -0.60
CA ASP A 37 0.42 -3.01 -1.08
C ASP A 37 0.18 -1.67 -0.35
N ILE A 38 0.34 -0.58 -1.11
CA ILE A 38 0.27 0.80 -0.63
C ILE A 38 -1.12 1.13 -0.05
N ILE A 39 -2.20 0.58 -0.64
CA ILE A 39 -3.56 0.82 -0.16
C ILE A 39 -3.77 0.13 1.18
N LYS A 40 -3.28 -1.11 1.30
CA LYS A 40 -3.33 -1.86 2.55
C LYS A 40 -2.55 -1.14 3.65
N THR A 41 -1.32 -0.70 3.34
CA THR A 41 -0.45 0.04 4.28
C THR A 41 -1.14 1.31 4.77
N LYS A 42 -1.77 2.08 3.88
CA LYS A 42 -2.53 3.28 4.25
C LYS A 42 -3.67 2.98 5.22
N ASN A 43 -4.40 1.89 5.00
CA ASN A 43 -5.50 1.49 5.89
C ASN A 43 -4.98 1.04 7.27
N GLU A 44 -3.85 0.35 7.31
CA GLU A 44 -3.17 -0.05 8.54
C GLU A 44 -2.69 1.18 9.32
N VAL A 45 -2.04 2.14 8.65
CA VAL A 45 -1.63 3.43 9.21
C VAL A 45 -2.83 4.16 9.83
N ASN A 46 -3.92 4.34 9.07
CA ASN A 46 -5.11 5.04 9.56
C ASN A 46 -5.73 4.36 10.78
N THR A 47 -5.80 3.02 10.77
CA THR A 47 -6.33 2.24 11.89
C THR A 47 -5.45 2.40 13.13
N CYS A 48 -4.13 2.32 12.95
CA CYS A 48 -3.17 2.47 14.04
C CYS A 48 -3.23 3.89 14.66
N VAL A 49 -3.30 4.95 13.83
CA VAL A 49 -3.48 6.33 14.32
C VAL A 49 -4.75 6.49 15.14
N GLN A 50 -5.89 5.95 14.67
CA GLN A 50 -7.15 6.01 15.41
C GLN A 50 -7.06 5.29 16.76
N MET A 51 -6.42 4.12 16.79
CA MET A 51 -6.30 3.32 18.00
C MET A 51 -5.32 3.94 19.01
N LEU A 52 -4.20 4.51 18.55
CA LEU A 52 -3.26 5.28 19.37
C LEU A 52 -3.97 6.45 20.06
N LYS A 53 -4.68 7.31 19.31
CA LYS A 53 -5.45 8.43 19.87
C LYS A 53 -6.47 7.95 20.89
N LYS A 54 -7.29 6.96 20.51
CA LYS A 54 -8.33 6.39 21.39
C LYS A 54 -7.79 5.84 22.70
N TYR A 55 -6.67 5.12 22.67
CA TYR A 55 -6.12 4.54 23.89
C TYR A 55 -5.30 5.55 24.71
N SER A 56 -4.70 6.56 24.07
CA SER A 56 -4.11 7.73 24.76
C SER A 56 -5.17 8.44 25.60
N ASP A 57 -6.28 8.85 24.98
CA ASP A 57 -7.40 9.52 25.68
C ASP A 57 -7.92 8.68 26.86
N LYS A 58 -7.99 7.35 26.66
CA LYS A 58 -8.46 6.42 27.70
C LYS A 58 -7.48 6.28 28.85
N VAL A 59 -6.17 6.34 28.59
CA VAL A 59 -5.13 6.32 29.63
C VAL A 59 -5.21 7.62 30.43
N GLU A 60 -5.27 8.77 29.77
CA GLU A 60 -5.40 10.08 30.43
C GLU A 60 -6.63 10.14 31.36
N ILE A 61 -7.81 9.79 30.83
CA ILE A 61 -9.05 9.76 31.63
C ILE A 61 -8.94 8.80 32.83
N GLN A 62 -8.23 7.67 32.69
CA GLN A 62 -8.07 6.75 33.81
C GLN A 62 -6.96 7.11 34.77
N CYS A 63 -5.95 7.85 34.33
CA CYS A 63 -4.95 8.47 35.18
C CYS A 63 -5.66 9.43 36.15
N GLU A 64 -6.46 10.36 35.63
CA GLU A 64 -7.25 11.31 36.44
C GLU A 64 -8.17 10.61 37.45
N LYS A 65 -8.88 9.56 37.02
CA LYS A 65 -9.77 8.78 37.90
C LYS A 65 -9.02 7.97 38.95
N TYR A 66 -7.82 7.49 38.63
CA TYR A 66 -6.98 6.77 39.59
C TYR A 66 -6.46 7.73 40.65
N ILE A 67 -5.91 8.86 40.23
CA ILE A 67 -5.43 9.93 41.11
C ILE A 67 -6.55 10.43 42.03
N SER A 68 -7.74 10.70 41.48
CA SER A 68 -8.90 11.15 42.28
C SER A 68 -9.40 10.09 43.28
N ALA A 69 -9.03 8.82 43.10
CA ALA A 69 -9.42 7.73 43.99
C ALA A 69 -8.36 7.41 45.04
N LEU A 70 -7.15 7.99 44.92
CA LEU A 70 -6.12 7.95 45.95
C LEU A 70 -6.48 8.91 47.10
N GLY A 71 -5.98 8.64 48.30
CA GLY A 71 -6.17 9.50 49.47
C GLY A 71 -5.13 10.63 49.54
N GLU A 72 -5.01 11.24 50.71
CA GLU A 72 -4.13 12.39 50.98
C GLU A 72 -2.93 12.03 51.88
N ASN A 73 -2.48 10.78 51.87
CA ASN A 73 -1.30 10.37 52.65
C ASN A 73 -0.02 10.45 51.80
N GLU A 74 1.13 10.50 52.46
CA GLU A 74 2.44 10.66 51.81
C GLU A 74 2.80 9.51 50.84
N ASP A 75 2.22 8.31 51.04
CA ASP A 75 2.39 7.18 50.13
C ASP A 75 1.54 7.32 48.86
N ASP A 76 0.34 7.88 48.98
CA ASP A 76 -0.54 8.21 47.87
C ASP A 76 0.05 9.33 47.01
N GLU A 77 0.66 10.36 47.61
CA GLU A 77 1.37 11.43 46.86
C GLU A 77 2.49 10.87 45.97
N LYS A 78 3.32 9.96 46.50
CA LYS A 78 4.40 9.32 45.72
C LYS A 78 3.85 8.46 44.57
N GLU A 79 2.72 7.79 44.78
CA GLU A 79 2.07 7.01 43.72
C GLU A 79 1.44 7.93 42.65
N ILE A 80 0.88 9.09 43.03
CA ILE A 80 0.35 10.08 42.09
C ILE A 80 1.44 10.55 41.13
N ASP A 81 2.57 11.04 41.66
CA ASP A 81 3.68 11.53 40.86
C ASP A 81 4.17 10.47 39.87
N LYS A 82 4.37 9.25 40.37
CA LYS A 82 4.80 8.11 39.55
C LYS A 82 3.81 7.79 38.44
N VAL A 83 2.51 7.74 38.75
CA VAL A 83 1.48 7.41 37.75
C VAL A 83 1.35 8.51 36.71
N MET A 84 1.42 9.77 37.12
CA MET A 84 1.42 10.90 36.18
C MET A 84 2.61 10.80 35.23
N ASP A 85 3.82 10.60 35.75
CA ASP A 85 5.03 10.49 34.92
C ASP A 85 4.95 9.31 33.93
N GLU A 86 4.56 8.12 34.40
CA GLU A 86 4.47 6.93 33.57
C GLU A 86 3.39 7.07 32.46
N ASP A 87 2.18 7.49 32.83
CA ASP A 87 1.06 7.58 31.88
C ASP A 87 1.25 8.71 30.89
N MET A 88 1.67 9.89 31.34
CA MET A 88 1.91 11.03 30.45
C MET A 88 3.06 10.76 29.49
N SER A 89 4.14 10.12 29.97
CA SER A 89 5.25 9.71 29.08
C SER A 89 4.79 8.74 27.99
N LEU A 90 3.87 7.83 28.32
CA LEU A 90 3.30 6.89 27.35
C LEU A 90 2.42 7.61 26.32
N CYS A 91 1.56 8.54 26.75
CA CYS A 91 0.73 9.37 25.88
C CYS A 91 1.57 10.28 24.97
N ASP A 92 2.65 10.87 25.48
CA ASP A 92 3.60 11.66 24.68
C ASP A 92 4.26 10.81 23.59
N ARG A 93 4.66 9.59 23.93
CA ARG A 93 5.20 8.65 22.94
C ARG A 93 4.16 8.30 21.89
N ALA A 94 2.92 8.02 22.28
CA ALA A 94 1.84 7.76 21.34
C ALA A 94 1.61 8.95 20.38
N THR A 95 1.63 10.17 20.91
CA THR A 95 1.49 11.41 20.12
C THR A 95 2.61 11.55 19.08
N ARG A 96 3.87 11.26 19.45
CA ARG A 96 4.98 11.26 18.49
C ARG A 96 4.76 10.25 17.36
N TYR A 97 4.32 9.03 17.68
CA TYR A 97 4.03 8.01 16.68
C TYR A 97 2.84 8.39 15.78
N VAL A 98 1.80 9.03 16.33
CA VAL A 98 0.71 9.60 15.54
C VAL A 98 1.24 10.57 14.50
N SER A 99 2.09 11.53 14.88
CA SER A 99 2.64 12.51 13.93
C SER A 99 3.47 11.84 12.83
N LEU A 100 4.31 10.85 13.18
CA LEU A 100 5.11 10.11 12.19
C LEU A 100 4.25 9.31 11.23
N LEU A 101 3.20 8.65 11.73
CA LEU A 101 2.27 7.87 10.92
C LEU A 101 1.39 8.77 10.03
N GLU A 102 0.97 9.94 10.50
CA GLU A 102 0.25 10.92 9.69
C GLU A 102 1.13 11.45 8.55
N GLN A 103 2.41 11.72 8.83
CA GLN A 103 3.38 12.07 7.78
C GLN A 103 3.55 10.94 6.76
N LEU A 104 3.72 9.69 7.21
CA LEU A 104 3.78 8.53 6.32
C LEU A 104 2.51 8.39 5.47
N SER A 105 1.34 8.65 6.04
CA SER A 105 0.06 8.63 5.29
C SER A 105 0.04 9.68 4.18
N THR A 106 0.56 10.89 4.44
CA THR A 106 0.72 11.94 3.42
C THR A 106 1.71 11.52 2.33
N ASP A 107 2.85 10.92 2.70
CA ASP A 107 3.86 10.46 1.75
C ASP A 107 3.29 9.36 0.84
N ILE A 108 2.53 8.42 1.40
CA ILE A 108 1.82 7.38 0.65
C ILE A 108 0.84 8.00 -0.37
N VAL A 109 0.08 9.02 0.02
CA VAL A 109 -0.86 9.69 -0.88
C VAL A 109 -0.14 10.38 -2.04
N SER A 110 0.99 11.05 -1.76
CA SER A 110 1.82 11.68 -2.79
C SER A 110 2.36 10.65 -3.79
N GLN A 111 2.90 9.52 -3.31
CA GLN A 111 3.37 8.44 -4.20
C GLN A 111 2.27 7.85 -5.07
N LEU A 112 1.04 7.72 -4.55
CA LEU A 112 -0.10 7.25 -5.34
C LEU A 112 -0.49 8.24 -6.44
N ALA A 113 -0.41 9.55 -6.17
CA ALA A 113 -0.67 10.58 -7.16
C ALA A 113 0.37 10.53 -8.30
N ASP A 114 1.65 10.44 -7.94
CA ASP A 114 2.75 10.37 -8.92
C ASP A 114 2.64 9.13 -9.83
N LYS A 115 2.28 7.97 -9.26
CA LYS A 115 2.05 6.74 -10.03
C LYS A 115 0.87 6.89 -11.00
N LYS A 116 -0.23 7.51 -10.55
CA LYS A 116 -1.41 7.74 -11.39
C LYS A 116 -1.09 8.68 -12.56
N ASP A 117 -0.38 9.76 -12.31
CA ASP A 117 0.07 10.70 -13.34
C ASP A 117 1.00 10.04 -14.36
N THR A 118 1.83 9.10 -13.90
CA THR A 118 2.72 8.33 -14.77
C THR A 118 1.93 7.34 -15.62
N GLU A 119 0.97 6.61 -15.05
CA GLU A 119 0.11 5.69 -15.79
C GLU A 119 -0.73 6.41 -16.84
N GLU A 120 -1.29 7.58 -16.51
CA GLU A 120 -2.11 8.39 -17.44
C GLU A 120 -1.29 8.88 -18.65
N LYS A 121 0.01 9.11 -18.48
CA LYS A 121 0.93 9.47 -19.59
C LYS A 121 1.40 8.25 -20.40
N VAL A 122 1.58 7.10 -19.76
CA VAL A 122 2.15 5.90 -20.41
C VAL A 122 1.08 5.06 -21.12
N LEU A 123 -0.16 5.07 -20.63
CA LEU A 123 -1.29 4.34 -21.23
C LEU A 123 -1.50 4.68 -22.72
N PRO A 124 -1.62 5.96 -23.11
CA PRO A 124 -1.78 6.33 -24.51
C PRO A 124 -0.63 5.84 -25.38
N ALA A 125 0.62 6.05 -24.94
CA ALA A 125 1.80 5.58 -25.67
C ALA A 125 1.84 4.06 -25.82
N ARG A 126 1.34 3.33 -24.81
CA ARG A 126 1.23 1.86 -24.86
C ARG A 126 0.12 1.40 -25.81
N GLU A 127 -1.00 2.11 -25.89
CA GLU A 127 -2.07 1.82 -26.85
C GLU A 127 -1.66 2.15 -28.28
N GLU A 128 -0.96 3.28 -28.50
CA GLU A 128 -0.35 3.62 -29.78
C GLU A 128 0.65 2.55 -30.21
N LEU A 129 1.53 2.11 -29.31
CA LEU A 129 2.51 1.06 -29.61
C LEU A 129 1.82 -0.27 -29.96
N LYS A 130 0.74 -0.64 -29.25
CA LYS A 130 -0.05 -1.84 -29.59
C LYS A 130 -0.70 -1.73 -30.97
N SER A 131 -1.27 -0.58 -31.28
CA SER A 131 -1.89 -0.31 -32.59
C SER A 131 -0.85 -0.38 -33.71
N PHE A 132 0.32 0.23 -33.50
CA PHE A 132 1.45 0.18 -34.44
C PHE A 132 1.94 -1.25 -34.69
N ILE A 133 2.12 -2.05 -33.63
CA ILE A 133 2.52 -3.47 -33.74
C ILE A 133 1.47 -4.26 -34.53
N LEU A 134 0.17 -3.99 -34.31
CA LEU A 134 -0.91 -4.65 -35.04
C LEU A 134 -0.90 -4.29 -36.52
N GLU A 135 -0.78 -3.00 -36.87
CA GLU A 135 -0.68 -2.53 -38.25
C GLU A 135 0.54 -3.12 -38.96
N GLN A 136 1.71 -3.13 -38.31
CA GLN A 136 2.93 -3.73 -38.85
C GLN A 136 2.73 -5.22 -39.15
N SER A 137 2.07 -5.94 -38.24
CA SER A 137 1.76 -7.36 -38.42
C SER A 137 0.81 -7.61 -39.60
N LEU A 138 -0.18 -6.74 -39.80
CA LEU A 138 -1.09 -6.81 -40.95
C LEU A 138 -0.35 -6.55 -42.27
N CYS A 139 0.48 -5.50 -42.34
CA CYS A 139 1.28 -5.22 -43.52
C CYS A 139 2.24 -6.36 -43.87
N GLN A 140 2.88 -6.98 -42.87
CA GLN A 140 3.74 -8.15 -43.10
C GLN A 140 2.96 -9.35 -43.65
N ARG A 141 1.75 -9.59 -43.15
CA ARG A 141 0.88 -10.66 -43.67
C ARG A 141 0.49 -10.39 -45.12
N GLU A 142 0.01 -9.19 -45.44
CA GLU A 142 -0.35 -8.80 -46.82
C GLU A 142 0.85 -8.91 -47.78
N PHE A 143 2.04 -8.48 -47.35
CA PHE A 143 3.26 -8.61 -48.14
C PHE A 143 3.58 -10.08 -48.44
N THR A 144 3.49 -10.94 -47.43
CA THR A 144 3.76 -12.37 -47.55
C THR A 144 2.75 -13.05 -48.48
N GLU A 145 1.46 -12.70 -48.36
CA GLU A 145 0.40 -13.21 -49.24
C GLU A 145 0.63 -12.80 -50.70
N ARG A 146 1.00 -11.55 -50.96
CA ARG A 146 1.34 -11.08 -52.32
C ARG A 146 2.56 -11.80 -52.89
N GLN A 147 3.59 -12.01 -52.08
CA GLN A 147 4.79 -12.73 -52.51
C GLN A 147 4.47 -14.19 -52.84
N SER A 148 3.64 -14.85 -52.02
CA SER A 148 3.18 -16.22 -52.28
C SER A 148 2.33 -16.33 -53.54
N ALA A 149 1.44 -15.37 -53.79
CA ALA A 149 0.62 -15.34 -55.00
C ALA A 149 1.47 -15.19 -56.27
N GLN A 150 2.44 -14.26 -56.26
CA GLN A 150 3.37 -14.09 -57.38
C GLN A 150 4.23 -15.33 -57.64
N GLN A 151 4.70 -16.01 -56.59
CA GLN A 151 5.44 -17.27 -56.72
C GLN A 151 4.56 -18.36 -57.34
N HIS A 152 3.30 -18.45 -56.94
CA HIS A 152 2.35 -19.42 -57.50
C HIS A 152 2.07 -19.15 -58.99
N GLU A 153 1.81 -17.89 -59.37
CA GLU A 153 1.60 -17.50 -60.77
C GLU A 153 2.83 -17.82 -61.64
N PHE A 154 4.04 -17.55 -61.13
CA PHE A 154 5.27 -17.88 -61.84
C PHE A 154 5.47 -19.39 -62.02
N MET A 155 5.18 -20.18 -60.98
CA MET A 155 5.20 -21.65 -61.07
C MET A 155 4.20 -22.18 -62.10
N GLU A 156 2.97 -21.67 -62.11
CA GLU A 156 1.98 -22.03 -63.12
C GLU A 156 2.45 -21.69 -64.54
N TYR A 157 3.08 -20.54 -64.72
CA TYR A 157 3.65 -20.14 -66.02
C TYR A 157 4.74 -21.11 -66.48
N ILE A 158 5.65 -21.51 -65.57
CA ILE A 158 6.67 -22.53 -65.85
C ILE A 158 6.04 -23.87 -66.24
N MET A 159 5.04 -24.33 -65.49
CA MET A 159 4.37 -25.61 -65.79
C MET A 159 3.67 -25.57 -67.16
N LYS A 160 2.91 -24.51 -67.45
CA LYS A 160 2.21 -24.34 -68.74
C LYS A 160 3.19 -24.25 -69.91
N SER A 161 4.35 -23.61 -69.72
CA SER A 161 5.39 -23.53 -70.77
C SER A 161 6.08 -24.87 -71.02
N HIS A 162 6.34 -25.67 -69.99
CA HIS A 162 6.91 -27.03 -70.18
C HIS A 162 5.93 -28.00 -70.86
N GLN A 163 4.63 -27.88 -70.58
CA GLN A 163 3.61 -28.73 -71.20
C GLN A 163 3.49 -28.49 -72.71
N LYS A 164 3.62 -27.23 -73.17
CA LYS A 164 3.67 -26.88 -74.60
C LYS A 164 4.87 -27.44 -75.35
N VAL A 165 6.00 -27.67 -74.66
CA VAL A 165 7.21 -28.25 -75.27
C VAL A 165 7.07 -29.77 -75.41
N ALA A 166 6.30 -30.43 -74.54
CA ALA A 166 6.04 -31.86 -74.61
C ALA A 166 5.03 -32.26 -75.71
N ASP A 167 4.15 -31.34 -76.14
CA ASP A 167 3.12 -31.59 -77.16
C ASP A 167 3.61 -31.37 -78.61
N VAL A 168 4.91 -31.14 -78.84
CA VAL A 168 5.47 -31.04 -80.19
C VAL A 168 5.66 -32.45 -80.76
N PRO A 169 4.95 -32.85 -81.84
CA PRO A 169 5.12 -34.17 -82.44
C PRO A 169 6.53 -34.30 -83.03
N ILE A 170 7.22 -35.39 -82.67
CA ILE A 170 8.50 -35.80 -83.26
C ILE A 170 8.28 -36.32 -84.68
#